data_AF-A0A927KEY1-F1
#
_entry.id   AF-A0A927KEY1-F1
#
_cell.length_a   1.000
_cell.length_b   1.000
_cell.length_c   1.000
_cell.angle_alpha   90.00
_cell.angle_beta   90.00
_cell.angle_gamma   90.00
#
_symmetry.space_group_name_H-M   'P 1'
#
loop_
_entity.id
_entity.type
_entity.pdbx_description
1 polymer ?
#
loop_
_entity_poly.entity_id
_entity_poly.type
_entity_poly.pdbx_seq_one_letter_code
_entity_poly.pdbx_strand_id
1 'polypeptide(L)'
;MTLLRRIFMLLAVVLLGGCGDYVVEKDAVYYRQAGWFNVEKIDGADPASFRRIDREYAADRSRAYFRGRPIAGAAPATLQRIDGSEYAHDGRNVYAQTLLVPGADVASFRRMGRFGIDRHRAYSGATPRPLCAIESLATDAHGWYTDRHCVYSPVNLARIEEADRASFRPLSASHASDARYGYSLLSPIGTPTDHRYGLRVIDDVCDAGSLRHERGWLVDDRCVYDQHFIRIEPLDRASFRIISSQYAADRMQVFDSRGIRRDDLDPATARPHGRDCPNCIRDNRRCFDEFREVPCRSKR
;
A
#
# COMPACT_ATOMS: atom_id res chain seq x y z
N MET A 1 -53.37 -9.97 -12.22
CA MET A 1 -52.59 -10.56 -11.12
C MET A 1 -51.24 -11.13 -11.59
N THR A 2 -50.61 -10.54 -12.61
CA THR A 2 -49.41 -11.09 -13.26
C THR A 2 -48.74 -9.96 -14.04
N LEU A 3 -47.84 -9.22 -13.39
CA LEU A 3 -46.70 -8.49 -14.01
C LEU A 3 -45.85 -7.76 -12.96
N LEU A 4 -46.42 -7.45 -11.78
CA LEU A 4 -45.76 -6.66 -10.73
C LEU A 4 -44.79 -7.44 -9.81
N ARG A 5 -44.68 -8.77 -9.96
CA ARG A 5 -43.79 -9.62 -9.14
C ARG A 5 -42.42 -9.93 -9.77
N ARG A 6 -42.15 -9.47 -11.00
CA ARG A 6 -40.88 -9.73 -11.71
C ARG A 6 -39.87 -8.58 -11.69
N ILE A 7 -40.25 -7.41 -11.17
CA ILE A 7 -39.38 -6.22 -11.13
C ILE A 7 -38.71 -6.03 -9.75
N PHE A 8 -39.17 -6.74 -8.71
CA PHE A 8 -38.63 -6.61 -7.35
C PHE A 8 -37.34 -7.42 -7.08
N MET A 9 -36.81 -8.14 -8.08
CA MET A 9 -35.56 -8.91 -7.97
C MET A 9 -34.38 -8.29 -8.73
N LEU A 10 -34.58 -7.11 -9.35
CA LEU A 10 -33.58 -6.46 -10.20
C LEU A 10 -33.18 -5.04 -9.74
N LEU A 11 -33.71 -4.53 -8.62
CA LEU A 11 -33.45 -3.15 -8.19
C LEU A 11 -33.27 -2.96 -6.67
N ALA A 12 -32.71 -3.96 -5.99
CA ALA A 12 -32.32 -3.84 -4.56
C ALA A 12 -30.87 -4.28 -4.28
N VAL A 13 -29.99 -4.25 -5.28
CA VAL A 13 -28.53 -4.43 -5.10
C VAL A 13 -27.78 -3.33 -5.86
N VAL A 14 -28.22 -2.09 -5.67
CA VAL A 14 -27.44 -0.90 -6.00
C VAL A 14 -27.05 -0.31 -4.65
N LEU A 15 -25.76 -0.39 -4.29
CA LEU A 15 -25.05 0.25 -3.15
C LEU A 15 -24.20 -0.63 -2.20
N LEU A 16 -23.79 -1.84 -2.57
CA LEU A 16 -22.65 -2.49 -1.91
C LEU A 16 -21.70 -3.06 -2.96
N GLY A 17 -20.54 -2.42 -3.13
CA GLY A 17 -19.40 -3.02 -3.83
C GLY A 17 -19.04 -4.33 -3.15
N GLY A 18 -19.56 -5.44 -3.68
CA GLY A 18 -19.36 -6.76 -3.10
C GLY A 18 -17.89 -7.13 -3.10
N CYS A 19 -17.40 -7.64 -1.97
CA CYS A 19 -16.15 -8.40 -1.94
C CYS A 19 -16.32 -9.66 -2.79
N GLY A 20 -15.23 -10.14 -3.42
CA GLY A 20 -15.29 -11.36 -4.22
C GLY A 20 -15.71 -12.58 -3.40
N ASP A 21 -16.44 -13.50 -4.01
CA ASP A 21 -16.98 -14.69 -3.34
C ASP A 21 -17.30 -15.83 -4.33
N TYR A 22 -17.31 -17.05 -3.82
CA TYR A 22 -17.73 -18.24 -4.57
C TYR A 22 -19.24 -18.42 -4.53
N VAL A 23 -19.83 -18.80 -5.66
CA VAL A 23 -21.27 -19.09 -5.78
C VAL A 23 -21.44 -20.46 -6.44
N VAL A 24 -22.24 -21.33 -5.83
CA VAL A 24 -22.64 -22.61 -6.40
C VAL A 24 -24.08 -22.47 -6.90
N GLU A 25 -24.31 -22.67 -8.20
CA GLU A 25 -25.64 -22.64 -8.81
C GLU A 25 -25.87 -23.92 -9.62
N LYS A 26 -26.80 -24.77 -9.14
CA LYS A 26 -27.15 -26.05 -9.76
C LYS A 26 -25.88 -26.89 -10.02
N ASP A 27 -25.50 -27.00 -11.30
CA ASP A 27 -24.42 -27.85 -11.79
C ASP A 27 -23.16 -27.04 -12.17
N ALA A 28 -23.03 -25.81 -11.66
CA ALA A 28 -21.85 -24.98 -11.91
C ALA A 28 -21.41 -24.23 -10.65
N VAL A 29 -20.10 -23.99 -10.59
CA VAL A 29 -19.48 -23.12 -9.60
C VAL A 29 -18.93 -21.90 -10.29
N TYR A 30 -19.07 -20.76 -9.65
CA TYR A 30 -18.61 -19.47 -10.13
C TYR A 30 -17.77 -18.76 -9.08
N TYR A 31 -16.84 -17.93 -9.54
CA TYR A 31 -16.18 -16.92 -8.72
C TYR A 31 -16.61 -15.53 -9.18
N ARG A 32 -17.16 -14.75 -8.24
CA ARG A 32 -17.50 -13.34 -8.48
C ARG A 32 -16.34 -12.48 -8.02
N GLN A 33 -15.77 -11.68 -8.92
CA GLN A 33 -14.71 -10.74 -8.54
C GLN A 33 -15.27 -9.49 -7.85
N ALA A 34 -14.41 -8.83 -7.06
CA ALA A 34 -14.76 -7.55 -6.43
C ALA A 34 -14.72 -6.40 -7.44
N GLY A 35 -15.65 -5.46 -7.35
CA GLY A 35 -15.63 -4.18 -8.08
C GLY A 35 -16.20 -4.21 -9.51
N TRP A 36 -16.28 -5.39 -10.12
CA TRP A 36 -16.91 -5.60 -11.42
C TRP A 36 -17.91 -6.73 -11.27
N PHE A 37 -19.10 -6.63 -11.87
CA PHE A 37 -20.09 -7.73 -11.88
C PHE A 37 -19.62 -8.94 -12.73
N ASN A 38 -18.32 -9.19 -12.81
CA ASN A 38 -17.70 -10.29 -13.51
C ASN A 38 -17.83 -11.54 -12.64
N VAL A 39 -18.78 -12.39 -13.04
CA VAL A 39 -18.98 -13.72 -12.49
C VAL A 39 -18.39 -14.70 -13.49
N GLU A 40 -17.29 -15.36 -13.12
CA GLU A 40 -16.60 -16.31 -13.98
C GLU A 40 -16.96 -17.73 -13.55
N LYS A 41 -17.37 -18.57 -14.50
CA LYS A 41 -17.57 -19.99 -14.28
C LYS A 41 -16.21 -20.65 -14.03
N ILE A 42 -16.13 -21.51 -13.03
CA ILE A 42 -14.93 -22.31 -12.73
C ILE A 42 -15.04 -23.62 -13.47
N ASP A 43 -14.34 -23.73 -14.59
CA ASP A 43 -14.38 -24.94 -15.40
C ASP A 43 -13.78 -26.14 -14.67
N GLY A 44 -14.51 -27.25 -14.72
CA GLY A 44 -14.12 -28.51 -14.08
C GLY A 44 -14.28 -28.53 -12.56
N ALA A 45 -14.80 -27.47 -11.92
CA ALA A 45 -15.22 -27.58 -10.52
C ALA A 45 -16.36 -28.57 -10.38
N ASP A 46 -16.34 -29.35 -9.31
CA ASP A 46 -17.42 -30.26 -8.94
C ASP A 46 -18.38 -29.58 -7.95
N PRO A 47 -19.57 -29.11 -8.39
CA PRO A 47 -20.52 -28.40 -7.54
C PRO A 47 -21.00 -29.25 -6.36
N ALA A 48 -21.09 -30.57 -6.53
CA ALA A 48 -21.66 -31.46 -5.52
C ALA A 48 -20.74 -31.64 -4.30
N SER A 49 -19.43 -31.49 -4.50
CA SER A 49 -18.43 -31.58 -3.43
C SER A 49 -17.76 -30.24 -3.12
N PHE A 50 -18.22 -29.16 -3.75
CA PHE A 50 -17.63 -27.83 -3.59
C PHE A 50 -17.83 -27.29 -2.19
N ARG A 51 -16.72 -26.99 -1.51
CA ARG A 51 -16.65 -26.40 -0.20
C ARG A 51 -15.87 -25.10 -0.26
N ARG A 52 -16.52 -24.01 0.11
CA ARG A 52 -15.86 -22.74 0.35
C ARG A 52 -15.02 -22.84 1.63
N ILE A 53 -13.73 -22.52 1.55
CA ILE A 53 -12.86 -22.37 2.73
C ILE A 53 -13.05 -20.95 3.27
N ASP A 54 -12.96 -19.97 2.38
CA ASP A 54 -13.34 -18.58 2.64
C ASP A 54 -13.66 -17.82 1.34
N ARG A 55 -13.59 -16.48 1.35
CA ARG A 55 -13.86 -15.65 0.16
C ARG A 55 -12.86 -15.83 -0.98
N GLU A 56 -11.67 -16.34 -0.70
CA GLU A 56 -10.59 -16.45 -1.68
C GLU A 56 -10.22 -17.89 -1.98
N TYR A 57 -10.30 -18.77 -0.99
CA TYR A 57 -9.98 -20.19 -1.13
C TYR A 57 -11.22 -21.07 -1.10
N ALA A 58 -11.20 -22.11 -1.91
CA ALA A 58 -12.19 -23.16 -1.92
C ALA A 58 -11.59 -24.48 -2.38
N ALA A 59 -12.33 -25.57 -2.23
CA ALA A 59 -11.93 -26.88 -2.69
C ALA A 59 -13.17 -27.70 -3.11
N ASP A 60 -13.01 -28.61 -4.05
CA ASP A 60 -13.93 -29.72 -4.28
C ASP A 60 -13.23 -31.05 -3.94
N ARG A 61 -13.85 -32.20 -4.25
CA ARG A 61 -13.24 -33.52 -3.97
C ARG A 61 -11.90 -33.76 -4.65
N SER A 62 -11.59 -33.02 -5.71
CA SER A 62 -10.46 -33.27 -6.63
C SER A 62 -9.48 -32.11 -6.75
N ARG A 63 -9.93 -30.86 -6.51
CA ARG A 63 -9.14 -29.65 -6.75
C ARG A 63 -9.32 -28.62 -5.64
N ALA A 64 -8.24 -27.91 -5.35
CA ALA A 64 -8.26 -26.69 -4.56
C ALA A 64 -8.21 -25.47 -5.48
N TYR A 65 -8.73 -24.34 -5.00
CA TYR A 65 -8.91 -23.12 -5.77
C TYR A 65 -8.53 -21.87 -4.98
N PHE A 66 -7.95 -20.89 -5.67
CA PHE A 66 -7.81 -19.51 -5.21
C PHE A 66 -8.47 -18.57 -6.23
N ARG A 67 -9.50 -17.83 -5.82
CA ARG A 67 -10.28 -16.89 -6.65
C ARG A 67 -10.71 -17.50 -7.99
N GLY A 68 -11.22 -18.73 -7.94
CA GLY A 68 -11.64 -19.50 -9.10
C GLY A 68 -10.53 -20.19 -9.89
N ARG A 69 -9.24 -19.91 -9.61
CA ARG A 69 -8.11 -20.55 -10.28
C ARG A 69 -7.66 -21.80 -9.53
N PRO A 70 -7.39 -22.93 -10.21
CA PRO A 70 -6.94 -24.15 -9.56
C PRO A 70 -5.54 -24.00 -8.95
N ILE A 71 -5.32 -24.60 -7.79
CA ILE A 71 -4.03 -24.67 -7.10
C ILE A 71 -3.42 -26.04 -7.40
N ALA A 72 -2.44 -26.07 -8.29
CA ALA A 72 -1.84 -27.33 -8.74
C ALA A 72 -1.11 -28.05 -7.59
N GLY A 73 -1.38 -29.35 -7.43
CA GLY A 73 -0.71 -30.22 -6.46
C GLY A 73 -1.19 -30.09 -5.01
N ALA A 74 -2.12 -29.18 -4.70
CA ALA A 74 -2.70 -29.06 -3.36
C ALA A 74 -3.66 -30.21 -3.06
N ALA A 75 -3.58 -30.76 -1.84
CA ALA A 75 -4.55 -31.73 -1.32
C ALA A 75 -5.86 -31.02 -0.92
N PRO A 76 -6.96 -31.15 -1.68
CA PRO A 76 -8.16 -30.33 -1.48
C PRO A 76 -8.85 -30.62 -0.15
N ALA A 77 -8.80 -31.88 0.30
CA ALA A 77 -9.45 -32.34 1.52
C ALA A 77 -8.91 -31.65 2.79
N THR A 78 -7.63 -31.28 2.80
CA THR A 78 -6.94 -30.73 3.97
C THR A 78 -6.54 -29.27 3.81
N LEU A 79 -6.90 -28.63 2.69
CA LEU A 79 -6.56 -27.23 2.45
C LEU A 79 -7.23 -26.30 3.49
N GLN A 80 -6.40 -25.44 4.09
CA GLN A 80 -6.79 -24.43 5.06
C GLN A 80 -6.05 -23.12 4.78
N ARG A 81 -6.73 -21.99 4.95
CA ARG A 81 -6.12 -20.66 4.83
C ARG A 81 -5.38 -20.31 6.12
N ILE A 82 -4.21 -19.68 5.99
CA ILE A 82 -3.38 -19.23 7.11
C ILE A 82 -3.79 -17.80 7.48
N ASP A 83 -4.37 -17.59 8.66
CA ASP A 83 -4.61 -16.28 9.31
C ASP A 83 -5.14 -15.16 8.42
N GLY A 84 -6.07 -15.48 7.51
CA GLY A 84 -6.65 -14.51 6.59
C GLY A 84 -5.63 -13.87 5.63
N SER A 85 -4.51 -14.54 5.39
CA SER A 85 -3.43 -14.11 4.49
C SER A 85 -3.62 -14.60 3.06
N GLU A 86 -2.70 -14.23 2.18
CA GLU A 86 -2.60 -14.83 0.84
C GLU A 86 -2.10 -16.28 0.85
N TYR A 87 -1.74 -16.83 2.02
CA TYR A 87 -1.20 -18.18 2.15
C TYR A 87 -2.26 -19.19 2.59
N ALA A 88 -2.11 -20.41 2.08
CA ALA A 88 -2.85 -21.58 2.51
C ALA A 88 -1.89 -22.77 2.67
N HIS A 89 -2.28 -23.78 3.43
CA HIS A 89 -1.54 -25.04 3.52
C HIS A 89 -2.51 -26.22 3.43
N ASP A 90 -2.00 -27.35 2.97
CA ASP A 90 -2.75 -28.61 2.91
C ASP A 90 -2.21 -29.66 3.93
N GLY A 91 -1.36 -29.20 4.84
CA GLY A 91 -0.66 -30.04 5.83
C GLY A 91 0.65 -30.66 5.33
N ARG A 92 0.95 -30.57 4.03
CA ARG A 92 2.23 -31.01 3.44
C ARG A 92 2.99 -29.91 2.73
N ASN A 93 2.26 -28.96 2.16
CA ASN A 93 2.78 -27.84 1.40
C ASN A 93 2.14 -26.54 1.87
N VAL A 94 2.86 -25.44 1.65
CA VAL A 94 2.32 -24.08 1.73
C VAL A 94 2.17 -23.53 0.32
N TYR A 95 1.10 -22.78 0.08
CA TYR A 95 0.78 -22.12 -1.16
C TYR A 95 0.60 -20.63 -0.91
N ALA A 96 1.17 -19.80 -1.77
CA ALA A 96 0.84 -18.38 -1.89
C ALA A 96 -0.08 -18.23 -3.09
N GLN A 97 -1.36 -17.97 -2.83
CA GLN A 97 -2.40 -17.96 -3.86
C GLN A 97 -2.44 -19.31 -4.61
N THR A 98 -2.08 -19.34 -5.90
CA THR A 98 -2.02 -20.56 -6.72
C THR A 98 -0.62 -21.19 -6.78
N LEU A 99 0.39 -20.56 -6.18
CA LEU A 99 1.79 -20.98 -6.31
C LEU A 99 2.24 -21.75 -5.08
N LEU A 100 2.89 -22.90 -5.29
CA LEU A 100 3.62 -23.61 -4.24
C LEU A 100 4.72 -22.70 -3.69
N VAL A 101 4.87 -22.65 -2.37
CA VAL A 101 5.99 -22.00 -1.68
C VAL A 101 7.09 -23.05 -1.44
N PRO A 102 8.17 -23.08 -2.23
CA PRO A 102 9.12 -24.18 -2.19
C PRO A 102 9.91 -24.21 -0.88
N GLY A 103 9.98 -25.39 -0.26
CA GLY A 103 10.77 -25.63 0.94
C GLY A 103 10.26 -24.89 2.19
N ALA A 104 9.01 -24.41 2.17
CA ALA A 104 8.34 -23.87 3.34
C ALA A 104 8.16 -24.93 4.41
N ASP A 105 8.47 -24.57 5.66
CA ASP A 105 8.21 -25.41 6.81
C ASP A 105 6.77 -25.24 7.27
N VAL A 106 5.89 -26.13 6.82
CA VAL A 106 4.44 -26.07 7.10
C VAL A 106 4.13 -25.98 8.59
N ALA A 107 4.89 -26.67 9.44
CA ALA A 107 4.60 -26.77 10.88
C ALA A 107 4.85 -25.46 11.62
N SER A 108 5.76 -24.63 11.12
CA SER A 108 6.12 -23.33 11.72
C SER A 108 5.67 -22.13 10.89
N PHE A 109 5.10 -22.35 9.71
CA PHE A 109 4.69 -21.30 8.81
C PHE A 109 3.56 -20.46 9.41
N ARG A 110 3.74 -19.15 9.41
CA ARG A 110 2.74 -18.19 9.87
C ARG A 110 2.76 -16.93 9.02
N ARG A 111 1.69 -16.17 9.12
CA ARG A 111 1.61 -14.83 8.54
C ARG A 111 2.46 -13.85 9.35
N MET A 112 3.15 -12.95 8.66
CA MET A 112 3.77 -11.74 9.24
C MET A 112 3.48 -10.54 8.33
N GLY A 113 2.51 -9.71 8.74
CA GLY A 113 2.04 -8.60 7.90
C GLY A 113 1.41 -9.13 6.61
N ARG A 114 2.02 -8.83 5.46
CA ARG A 114 1.62 -9.40 4.16
C ARG A 114 2.49 -10.58 3.71
N PHE A 115 3.53 -10.88 4.47
CA PHE A 115 4.54 -11.88 4.15
C PHE A 115 4.25 -13.19 4.88
N GLY A 116 4.86 -14.27 4.39
CA GLY A 116 4.94 -15.54 5.08
C GLY A 116 6.27 -15.66 5.81
N ILE A 117 6.30 -16.34 6.94
CA ILE A 117 7.54 -16.65 7.66
C ILE A 117 7.43 -18.02 8.31
N ASP A 118 8.51 -18.79 8.27
CA ASP A 118 8.67 -20.02 9.01
C ASP A 118 9.94 -19.96 9.88
N ARG A 119 10.34 -21.07 10.52
CA ARG A 119 11.52 -21.08 11.39
C ARG A 119 12.86 -20.86 10.68
N HIS A 120 12.90 -20.92 9.35
CA HIS A 120 14.11 -20.87 8.55
C HIS A 120 14.15 -19.69 7.57
N ARG A 121 12.99 -19.26 7.06
CA ARG A 121 12.90 -18.27 5.97
C ARG A 121 11.68 -17.38 6.12
N ALA A 122 11.78 -16.20 5.51
CA ALA A 122 10.62 -15.38 5.18
C ALA A 122 10.31 -15.44 3.68
N TYR A 123 9.10 -15.05 3.31
CA TYR A 123 8.54 -15.22 1.97
C TYR A 123 7.75 -14.00 1.54
N SER A 124 7.97 -13.56 0.30
CA SER A 124 7.12 -12.60 -0.40
C SER A 124 6.42 -13.34 -1.54
N GLY A 125 5.13 -13.60 -1.36
CA GLY A 125 4.42 -14.61 -2.13
C GLY A 125 5.12 -15.96 -2.02
N ALA A 126 5.35 -16.63 -3.15
CA ALA A 126 6.09 -17.90 -3.19
C ALA A 126 7.62 -17.75 -3.15
N THR A 127 8.15 -16.52 -3.12
CA THR A 127 9.59 -16.28 -3.24
C THR A 127 10.23 -16.19 -1.86
N PRO A 128 11.21 -17.06 -1.53
CA PRO A 128 11.95 -16.94 -0.27
C PRO A 128 12.79 -15.65 -0.26
N ARG A 129 12.87 -15.02 0.90
CA ARG A 129 13.62 -13.79 1.15
C ARG A 129 14.70 -14.08 2.19
N PRO A 130 15.99 -13.97 1.83
CA PRO A 130 17.07 -14.15 2.78
C PRO A 130 17.07 -12.99 3.78
N LEU A 131 17.05 -13.34 5.05
CA LEU A 131 17.18 -12.40 6.16
C LEU A 131 18.55 -12.57 6.82
N CYS A 132 19.01 -11.53 7.50
CA CYS A 132 20.28 -11.54 8.19
C CYS A 132 20.14 -12.21 9.56
N ALA A 133 18.97 -12.09 10.18
CA ALA A 133 18.67 -12.64 11.51
C ALA A 133 17.16 -12.82 11.73
N ILE A 134 16.59 -13.91 11.18
CA ILE A 134 15.14 -14.20 11.20
C ILE A 134 14.50 -14.16 12.59
N GLU A 135 15.21 -14.63 13.61
CA GLU A 135 14.79 -14.68 15.01
C GLU A 135 14.55 -13.30 15.64
N SER A 136 15.12 -12.26 15.04
CA SER A 136 14.97 -10.87 15.49
C SER A 136 14.18 -10.01 14.51
N LEU A 137 13.60 -10.61 13.47
CA LEU A 137 12.79 -9.88 12.50
C LEU A 137 11.55 -9.28 13.19
N ALA A 138 11.39 -7.98 13.01
CA ALA A 138 10.26 -7.22 13.51
C ALA A 138 9.79 -6.23 12.45
N THR A 139 8.56 -5.73 12.61
CA THR A 139 8.02 -4.58 11.89
C THR A 139 7.73 -3.47 12.88
N ASP A 140 7.96 -2.22 12.48
CA ASP A 140 7.50 -1.06 13.25
C ASP A 140 6.07 -0.64 12.89
N ALA A 141 5.58 0.42 13.53
CA ALA A 141 4.24 0.97 13.34
C ALA A 141 3.99 1.59 11.95
N HIS A 142 5.06 1.90 11.22
CA HIS A 142 5.00 2.37 9.83
C HIS A 142 5.08 1.22 8.82
N GLY A 143 5.36 0.00 9.27
CA GLY A 143 5.39 -1.20 8.44
C GLY A 143 6.75 -1.51 7.84
N TRP A 144 7.82 -0.79 8.20
CA TRP A 144 9.19 -1.17 7.79
C TRP A 144 9.67 -2.35 8.62
N TYR A 145 10.48 -3.20 7.99
CA TYR A 145 10.96 -4.43 8.60
C TYR A 145 12.43 -4.31 8.93
N THR A 146 12.82 -4.74 10.12
CA THR A 146 14.22 -4.78 10.55
C THR A 146 14.50 -6.06 11.31
N ASP A 147 15.75 -6.48 11.28
CA ASP A 147 16.28 -7.45 12.25
C ASP A 147 17.47 -6.82 12.98
N ARG A 148 18.22 -7.57 13.79
CA ARG A 148 19.38 -7.02 14.53
C ARG A 148 20.52 -6.48 13.64
N HIS A 149 20.53 -6.80 12.35
CA HIS A 149 21.63 -6.47 11.43
C HIS A 149 21.18 -5.65 10.22
N CYS A 150 19.94 -5.82 9.77
CA CYS A 150 19.51 -5.40 8.44
C CYS A 150 18.13 -4.73 8.45
N VAL A 151 17.89 -3.96 7.40
CA VAL A 151 16.62 -3.29 7.12
C VAL A 151 16.04 -3.84 5.81
N TYR A 152 14.73 -3.97 5.73
CA TYR A 152 14.03 -4.59 4.62
C TYR A 152 12.87 -3.72 4.12
N SER A 153 12.66 -3.75 2.80
CA SER A 153 11.56 -3.05 2.16
C SER A 153 10.20 -3.59 2.62
N PRO A 154 9.24 -2.70 2.97
CA PRO A 154 7.87 -3.10 3.29
C PRO A 154 7.09 -3.63 2.08
N VAL A 155 7.61 -3.44 0.85
CA VAL A 155 6.94 -3.85 -0.38
C VAL A 155 7.09 -5.35 -0.62
N ASN A 156 8.32 -5.85 -0.47
CA ASN A 156 8.66 -7.22 -0.90
C ASN A 156 9.67 -7.93 0.02
N LEU A 157 9.98 -7.33 1.18
CA LEU A 157 10.89 -7.88 2.19
C LEU A 157 12.34 -8.12 1.68
N ALA A 158 12.74 -7.42 0.62
CA ALA A 158 14.13 -7.45 0.17
C ALA A 158 15.00 -6.50 1.01
N ARG A 159 16.23 -6.94 1.30
CA ARG A 159 17.21 -6.21 2.13
C ARG A 159 17.66 -4.94 1.44
N ILE A 160 17.54 -3.80 2.12
CA ILE A 160 18.05 -2.51 1.65
C ILE A 160 19.53 -2.47 2.00
N GLU A 161 20.40 -2.57 0.99
CA GLU A 161 21.84 -2.75 1.20
C GLU A 161 22.50 -1.48 1.73
N GLU A 162 21.99 -0.31 1.34
CA GLU A 162 22.48 1.01 1.73
C GLU A 162 22.09 1.38 3.17
N ALA A 163 21.09 0.70 3.74
CA ALA A 163 20.53 1.06 5.03
C ALA A 163 21.47 0.77 6.19
N ASP A 164 21.80 1.82 6.94
CA ASP A 164 22.44 1.67 8.24
C ASP A 164 21.39 1.32 9.29
N ARG A 165 21.38 0.06 9.72
CA ARG A 165 20.46 -0.45 10.73
C ARG A 165 20.52 0.33 12.05
N ALA A 166 21.68 0.83 12.47
CA ALA A 166 21.84 1.47 13.77
C ALA A 166 21.17 2.85 13.83
N SER A 167 21.20 3.58 12.72
CA SER A 167 20.63 4.92 12.59
C SER A 167 19.30 4.96 11.83
N PHE A 168 18.81 3.81 11.33
CA PHE A 168 17.56 3.72 10.58
C PHE A 168 16.35 4.20 11.39
N ARG A 169 15.63 5.15 10.79
CA ARG A 169 14.48 5.82 11.35
C ARG A 169 13.33 5.84 10.34
N PRO A 170 12.31 5.00 10.52
CA PRO A 170 11.06 5.11 9.79
C PRO A 170 10.40 6.46 10.07
N LEU A 171 9.94 7.15 9.02
CA LEU A 171 9.26 8.44 9.12
C LEU A 171 7.77 8.34 8.80
N SER A 172 7.41 7.45 7.86
CA SER A 172 6.04 7.10 7.49
C SER A 172 6.01 5.72 6.83
N ALA A 173 4.83 5.26 6.43
CA ALA A 173 4.69 4.02 5.64
C ALA A 173 5.38 4.08 4.26
N SER A 174 5.77 5.28 3.82
CA SER A 174 6.40 5.50 2.52
C SER A 174 7.78 6.15 2.59
N HIS A 175 8.21 6.63 3.75
CA HIS A 175 9.48 7.33 3.91
C HIS A 175 10.23 6.85 5.13
N ALA A 176 11.55 6.75 5.00
CA ALA A 176 12.46 6.52 6.10
C ALA A 176 13.77 7.26 5.84
N SER A 177 14.66 7.25 6.82
CA SER A 177 15.99 7.84 6.73
C SER A 177 16.96 7.11 7.64
N ASP A 178 18.24 7.19 7.37
CA ASP A 178 19.29 6.86 8.34
C ASP A 178 20.30 8.01 8.46
N ALA A 179 21.50 7.78 9.00
CA ALA A 179 22.50 8.82 9.15
C ALA A 179 23.00 9.43 7.83
N ARG A 180 22.77 8.77 6.68
CA ARG A 180 23.31 9.16 5.37
C ARG A 180 22.25 9.32 4.30
N TYR A 181 21.24 8.44 4.29
CA TYR A 181 20.31 8.32 3.19
C TYR A 181 18.88 8.63 3.60
N GLY A 182 18.13 9.11 2.61
CA GLY A 182 16.68 9.05 2.59
C GLY A 182 16.18 7.81 1.86
N TYR A 183 14.98 7.36 2.19
CA TYR A 183 14.30 6.25 1.53
C TYR A 183 12.88 6.66 1.18
N SER A 184 12.46 6.39 -0.06
CA SER A 184 11.09 6.65 -0.51
C SER A 184 10.50 5.47 -1.27
N LEU A 185 9.29 5.06 -0.89
CA LEU A 185 8.44 4.18 -1.71
C LEU A 185 7.63 4.98 -2.75
N LEU A 186 7.54 6.30 -2.58
CA LEU A 186 6.89 7.18 -3.55
C LEU A 186 7.93 7.62 -4.57
N SER A 187 7.63 7.37 -5.83
CA SER A 187 8.49 7.77 -6.93
C SER A 187 7.77 8.76 -7.81
N PRO A 188 8.45 9.85 -8.21
CA PRO A 188 7.95 10.69 -9.29
C PRO A 188 7.66 9.86 -10.54
N ILE A 189 6.75 10.35 -11.37
CA ILE A 189 6.46 9.69 -12.65
C ILE A 189 7.75 9.66 -13.48
N GLY A 190 8.14 8.47 -13.93
CA GLY A 190 9.31 8.28 -14.80
C GLY A 190 10.64 8.12 -14.08
N THR A 191 10.70 8.22 -12.75
CA THR A 191 11.94 7.89 -12.01
C THR A 191 12.01 6.39 -11.74
N PRO A 192 13.12 5.72 -12.06
CA PRO A 192 13.32 4.32 -11.71
C PRO A 192 13.30 4.13 -10.19
N THR A 193 12.48 3.20 -9.71
CA THR A 193 12.71 2.57 -8.41
C THR A 193 13.65 1.40 -8.60
N ASP A 194 14.43 1.05 -7.57
CA ASP A 194 15.07 -0.25 -7.60
C ASP A 194 13.96 -1.31 -7.56
N HIS A 195 13.75 -2.00 -8.69
CA HIS A 195 12.73 -3.03 -8.81
C HIS A 195 12.94 -4.19 -7.82
N ARG A 196 14.16 -4.37 -7.29
CA ARG A 196 14.44 -5.34 -6.23
C ARG A 196 13.76 -4.98 -4.93
N TYR A 197 13.55 -3.69 -4.64
CA TYR A 197 13.01 -3.21 -3.37
C TYR A 197 11.66 -2.50 -3.50
N GLY A 198 11.31 -2.03 -4.71
CA GLY A 198 10.18 -1.11 -4.91
C GLY A 198 10.37 0.23 -4.20
N LEU A 199 11.63 0.67 -4.01
CA LEU A 199 11.99 1.91 -3.30
C LEU A 199 13.10 2.66 -4.04
N ARG A 200 13.19 3.96 -3.76
CA ARG A 200 14.28 4.85 -4.17
C ARG A 200 15.14 5.18 -2.95
N VAL A 201 16.45 5.02 -3.09
CA VAL A 201 17.45 5.50 -2.14
C VAL A 201 17.83 6.92 -2.55
N ILE A 202 17.86 7.84 -1.60
CA ILE A 202 18.14 9.26 -1.81
C ILE A 202 19.46 9.57 -1.09
N ASP A 203 20.49 9.87 -1.87
CA ASP A 203 21.85 10.14 -1.39
C ASP A 203 22.21 11.62 -1.35
N ASP A 204 21.32 12.48 -1.85
CA ASP A 204 21.44 13.94 -1.87
C ASP A 204 20.56 14.65 -0.83
N VAL A 205 20.20 13.94 0.25
CA VAL A 205 19.54 14.53 1.42
C VAL A 205 20.51 15.50 2.09
N CYS A 206 20.03 16.70 2.41
CA CYS A 206 20.87 17.73 3.00
C CYS A 206 21.21 17.33 4.44
N ASP A 207 20.25 16.91 5.25
CA ASP A 207 20.55 16.37 6.57
C ASP A 207 19.61 15.21 6.92
N ALA A 208 20.05 14.00 6.58
CA ALA A 208 19.27 12.79 6.83
C ALA A 208 19.01 12.54 8.34
N GLY A 209 19.90 13.02 9.22
CA GLY A 209 19.76 12.88 10.67
C GLY A 209 18.60 13.68 11.25
N SER A 210 18.32 14.87 10.70
CA SER A 210 17.23 15.76 11.14
C SER A 210 15.95 15.66 10.31
N LEU A 211 15.98 14.89 9.22
CA LEU A 211 14.85 14.69 8.30
C LEU A 211 13.58 14.23 9.01
N ARG A 212 12.43 14.81 8.71
CA ARG A 212 11.17 14.50 9.39
C ARG A 212 9.97 14.85 8.55
N HIS A 213 8.85 14.20 8.86
CA HIS A 213 7.54 14.69 8.42
C HIS A 213 7.11 15.84 9.32
N GLU A 214 6.85 16.99 8.72
CA GLU A 214 6.29 18.16 9.39
C GLU A 214 5.04 18.60 8.63
N ARG A 215 3.87 18.40 9.24
CA ARG A 215 2.55 18.80 8.70
C ARG A 215 2.34 18.41 7.22
N GLY A 216 2.81 17.24 6.80
CA GLY A 216 2.66 16.70 5.44
C GLY A 216 3.84 16.96 4.49
N TRP A 217 4.86 17.68 4.95
CA TRP A 217 6.08 17.96 4.20
C TRP A 217 7.26 17.19 4.75
N LEU A 218 8.20 16.84 3.88
CA LEU A 218 9.49 16.32 4.30
C LEU A 218 10.46 17.49 4.47
N VAL A 219 11.01 17.64 5.67
CA VAL A 219 11.91 18.74 6.01
C VAL A 219 13.11 18.20 6.76
N ASP A 220 14.27 18.79 6.52
CA ASP A 220 15.42 18.68 7.40
C ASP A 220 15.84 20.10 7.86
N ASP A 221 16.91 20.17 8.64
CA ASP A 221 17.38 21.43 9.20
C ASP A 221 17.96 22.39 8.15
N ARG A 222 18.22 21.91 6.92
CA ARG A 222 18.82 22.68 5.81
C ARG A 222 17.88 22.84 4.62
N CYS A 223 17.05 21.85 4.33
CA CYS A 223 16.31 21.68 3.09
C CYS A 223 14.86 21.25 3.31
N VAL A 224 14.04 21.41 2.28
CA VAL A 224 12.65 20.96 2.22
C VAL A 224 12.46 20.15 0.95
N TYR A 225 11.63 19.12 1.04
CA TYR A 225 11.34 18.18 -0.03
C TYR A 225 9.83 18.08 -0.26
N ASP A 226 9.46 17.75 -1.50
CA ASP A 226 8.09 17.40 -1.83
C ASP A 226 7.71 16.00 -1.31
N GLN A 227 6.46 15.58 -1.51
CA GLN A 227 5.99 14.26 -1.10
C GLN A 227 6.67 13.08 -1.81
N HIS A 228 7.35 13.30 -2.94
CA HIS A 228 8.13 12.29 -3.65
C HIS A 228 9.62 12.34 -3.27
N PHE A 229 9.94 13.14 -2.26
CA PHE A 229 11.28 13.28 -1.71
C PHE A 229 12.25 13.92 -2.73
N ILE A 230 11.74 14.85 -3.56
CA ILE A 230 12.53 15.73 -4.43
C ILE A 230 12.80 17.03 -3.67
N ARG A 231 14.07 17.47 -3.66
CA ARG A 231 14.47 18.73 -3.03
C ARG A 231 13.84 19.93 -3.74
N ILE A 232 13.25 20.84 -2.96
CA ILE A 232 12.62 22.04 -3.50
C ILE A 232 13.68 23.12 -3.66
N GLU A 233 13.91 23.54 -4.91
CA GLU A 233 14.83 24.61 -5.26
C GLU A 233 14.25 25.49 -6.37
N PRO A 234 14.48 26.82 -6.33
CA PRO A 234 15.08 27.57 -5.23
C PRO A 234 14.16 27.62 -3.99
N LEU A 235 14.74 27.79 -2.80
CA LEU A 235 13.99 27.91 -1.54
C LEU A 235 14.73 28.84 -0.57
N ASP A 236 14.02 29.81 0.01
CA ASP A 236 14.50 30.53 1.19
C ASP A 236 14.10 29.80 2.48
N ARG A 237 15.01 28.95 2.97
CA ARG A 237 14.78 28.12 4.15
C ARG A 237 14.45 28.92 5.42
N ALA A 238 14.98 30.14 5.56
CA ALA A 238 14.81 30.95 6.77
C ALA A 238 13.39 31.53 6.91
N SER A 239 12.72 31.80 5.78
CA SER A 239 11.35 32.29 5.76
C SER A 239 10.32 31.19 5.46
N PHE A 240 10.78 29.95 5.25
CA PHE A 240 9.90 28.81 4.96
C PHE A 240 8.89 28.56 6.07
N ARG A 241 7.64 28.39 5.68
CA ARG A 241 6.52 28.09 6.57
C ARG A 241 5.53 27.15 5.88
N ILE A 242 5.05 26.18 6.64
CA ILE A 242 4.01 25.25 6.16
C ILE A 242 2.63 25.89 6.38
N ILE A 243 1.88 26.05 5.30
CA ILE A 243 0.51 26.58 5.33
C ILE A 243 -0.46 25.45 5.66
N SER A 244 -0.38 24.35 4.92
CA SER A 244 -1.14 23.10 5.10
C SER A 244 -0.34 21.91 4.55
N SER A 245 -0.89 20.70 4.62
CA SER A 245 -0.29 19.53 3.97
C SER A 245 -0.25 19.63 2.45
N GLN A 246 -1.01 20.55 1.85
CA GLN A 246 -1.02 20.78 0.40
C GLN A 246 -0.19 21.97 -0.03
N TYR A 247 0.20 22.85 0.90
CA TYR A 247 0.82 24.13 0.57
C TYR A 247 1.86 24.57 1.59
N ALA A 248 2.95 25.13 1.08
CA ALA A 248 3.95 25.82 1.87
C ALA A 248 4.40 27.09 1.13
N ALA A 249 5.10 27.97 1.81
CA ALA A 249 5.63 29.18 1.21
C ALA A 249 6.95 29.55 1.87
N ASP A 250 7.78 30.26 1.11
CA ASP A 250 8.85 31.09 1.66
C ASP A 250 8.53 32.57 1.34
N ARG A 251 9.46 33.50 1.57
CA ARG A 251 9.24 34.92 1.25
C ARG A 251 9.19 35.23 -0.24
N MET A 252 9.65 34.30 -1.09
CA MET A 252 9.78 34.47 -2.54
C MET A 252 8.58 33.88 -3.29
N GLN A 253 8.01 32.77 -2.81
CA GLN A 253 7.02 32.00 -3.56
C GLN A 253 6.17 31.06 -2.69
N VAL A 254 5.06 30.61 -3.27
CA VAL A 254 4.18 29.56 -2.73
C VAL A 254 4.42 28.27 -3.51
N PHE A 255 4.40 27.14 -2.82
CA PHE A 255 4.57 25.80 -3.39
C PHE A 255 3.33 24.94 -3.09
N ASP A 256 2.93 24.10 -4.04
CA ASP A 256 2.02 22.99 -3.78
C ASP A 256 2.76 21.73 -3.27
N SER A 257 2.03 20.72 -2.81
CA SER A 257 2.59 19.47 -2.24
C SER A 257 3.47 18.65 -3.17
N ARG A 258 3.53 18.98 -4.46
CA ARG A 258 4.44 18.39 -5.46
C ARG A 258 5.72 19.21 -5.63
N GLY A 259 5.93 20.22 -4.78
CA GLY A 259 7.04 21.17 -4.87
C GLY A 259 6.90 22.15 -6.04
N ILE A 260 5.74 22.20 -6.70
CA ILE A 260 5.54 23.08 -7.86
C ILE A 260 5.21 24.48 -7.39
N ARG A 261 5.92 25.47 -7.94
CA ARG A 261 5.70 26.89 -7.70
C ARG A 261 4.31 27.34 -8.18
N ARG A 262 3.63 28.14 -7.36
CA ARG A 262 2.31 28.73 -7.59
C ARG A 262 2.43 30.24 -7.81
N ASP A 263 2.69 30.64 -9.05
CA ASP A 263 2.79 32.05 -9.47
C ASP A 263 1.47 32.82 -9.39
N ASP A 264 0.37 32.09 -9.26
CA ASP A 264 -0.98 32.59 -9.08
C ASP A 264 -1.31 32.97 -7.63
N LEU A 265 -0.37 32.79 -6.70
CA LEU A 265 -0.53 33.08 -5.27
C LEU A 265 0.57 34.02 -4.74
N ASP A 266 0.17 34.98 -3.92
CA ASP A 266 1.07 35.91 -3.23
C ASP A 266 1.65 35.28 -1.94
N PRO A 267 2.98 35.03 -1.86
CA PRO A 267 3.61 34.42 -0.69
C PRO A 267 3.48 35.24 0.60
N ALA A 268 3.37 36.57 0.50
CA ALA A 268 3.27 37.44 1.66
C ALA A 268 1.91 37.31 2.37
N THR A 269 0.86 36.96 1.62
CA THR A 269 -0.52 36.95 2.14
C THR A 269 -1.17 35.56 2.11
N ALA A 270 -0.49 34.57 1.53
CA ALA A 270 -0.92 33.17 1.47
C ALA A 270 -1.14 32.56 2.86
N ARG A 271 -2.36 32.05 3.09
CA ARG A 271 -2.81 31.49 4.37
C ARG A 271 -3.89 30.42 4.15
N PRO A 272 -4.19 29.56 5.14
CA PRO A 272 -5.28 28.61 5.03
C PRO A 272 -6.61 29.31 4.73
N HIS A 273 -7.45 28.73 3.87
CA HIS A 273 -8.72 29.36 3.51
C HIS A 273 -9.68 29.51 4.69
N GLY A 274 -9.83 28.44 5.48
CA GLY A 274 -10.72 28.35 6.64
C GLY A 274 -10.79 26.94 7.22
N ARG A 275 -11.52 26.74 8.31
CA ARG A 275 -11.65 25.42 8.98
C ARG A 275 -12.40 24.40 8.11
N ASP A 276 -13.31 24.85 7.26
CA ASP A 276 -14.16 23.99 6.43
C ASP A 276 -13.45 23.42 5.21
N CYS A 277 -12.24 23.92 4.90
CA CYS A 277 -11.40 23.36 3.85
C CYS A 277 -9.92 23.36 4.28
N PRO A 278 -9.47 22.31 5.00
CA PRO A 278 -8.11 22.24 5.54
C PRO A 278 -7.02 22.17 4.44
N ASN A 279 -7.40 21.74 3.23
CA ASN A 279 -6.51 21.65 2.07
C ASN A 279 -6.58 22.87 1.15
N CYS A 280 -7.49 23.81 1.38
CA CYS A 280 -7.61 25.01 0.58
C CYS A 280 -6.65 26.11 1.03
N ILE A 281 -6.21 26.91 0.07
CA ILE A 281 -5.36 28.08 0.29
C ILE A 281 -6.07 29.34 -0.21
N ARG A 282 -5.74 30.48 0.40
CA ARG A 282 -6.12 31.81 -0.08
C ARG A 282 -4.99 32.78 0.06
N ASP A 283 -4.97 33.79 -0.79
CA ASP A 283 -4.23 35.02 -0.57
C ASP A 283 -5.23 36.20 -0.53
N ASN A 284 -4.76 37.44 -0.71
CA ASN A 284 -5.66 38.60 -0.74
C ASN A 284 -6.43 38.76 -2.06
N ARG A 285 -6.13 37.97 -3.08
CA ARG A 285 -6.64 38.10 -4.46
C ARG A 285 -7.49 36.90 -4.86
N ARG A 286 -7.08 35.68 -4.48
CA ARG A 286 -7.56 34.40 -5.02
C ARG A 286 -7.66 33.34 -3.93
N CYS A 287 -8.47 32.33 -4.21
CA CYS A 287 -8.65 31.16 -3.35
C CYS A 287 -8.63 29.90 -4.21
N PHE A 288 -8.04 28.84 -3.67
CA PHE A 288 -7.90 27.57 -4.36
C PHE A 288 -8.31 26.40 -3.48
N ASP A 289 -8.98 25.45 -4.10
CA ASP A 289 -9.24 24.12 -3.58
C ASP A 289 -8.40 23.13 -4.41
N GLU A 290 -7.40 22.53 -3.77
CA GLU A 290 -6.33 21.76 -4.40
C GLU A 290 -5.64 22.51 -5.56
N PHE A 291 -6.09 22.38 -6.80
CA PHE A 291 -5.48 23.06 -7.96
C PHE A 291 -6.47 23.95 -8.71
N ARG A 292 -7.70 24.08 -8.22
CA ARG A 292 -8.78 24.81 -8.88
C ARG A 292 -9.08 26.11 -8.16
N GLU A 293 -9.11 27.21 -8.90
CA GLU A 293 -9.54 28.49 -8.36
C GLU A 293 -11.04 28.44 -7.98
N VAL A 294 -11.36 28.92 -6.79
CA VAL A 294 -12.71 28.95 -6.22
C VAL A 294 -13.01 30.34 -5.64
N PRO A 295 -14.29 30.74 -5.55
CA PRO A 295 -14.65 32.00 -4.90
C PRO A 295 -14.18 32.05 -3.44
N CYS A 296 -13.60 33.16 -3.02
CA CYS A 296 -13.06 33.33 -1.66
C CYS A 296 -14.10 33.43 -0.53
N ARG A 297 -15.38 33.30 -0.84
CA ARG A 297 -16.48 33.34 0.13
C ARG A 297 -17.02 31.92 0.28
N SER A 298 -17.03 31.39 1.50
CA SER A 298 -17.78 30.17 1.80
C SER A 298 -19.28 30.43 1.57
N LYS A 299 -20.01 29.42 1.10
CA LYS A 299 -21.47 29.41 1.22
C LYS A 299 -21.79 29.55 2.72
N ARG A 300 -22.61 30.55 3.05
CA ARG A 300 -23.18 30.72 4.39
C ARG A 300 -23.98 29.51 4.81
#